data_AF-A0A522DWB5-F1
#
_entry.id   AF-A0A522DWB5-F1
#
_cell.length_a   1.000
_cell.length_b   1.000
_cell.length_c   1.000
_cell.angle_alpha   90.00
_cell.angle_beta   90.00
_cell.angle_gamma   90.00
#
_symmetry.space_group_name_H-M   'P 1'
#
loop_
_entity.id
_entity.type
_entity.pdbx_description
1 polymer ?
#
loop_
_entity_poly.entity_id
_entity_poly.type
_entity_poly.pdbx_seq_one_letter_code
_entity_poly.pdbx_strand_id
1 'polypeptide(L)'
;MLSRSAERLYWLARYIERTENIAKLVSVYMNLLMDLPKGVEMGWQQLVRINGSEQEFYEKHKIPNERNITRFLLADASYSGSLFSSLSAARENIRASRELLPDEAWEQVN
;
A
#
# COMPACT_ATOMS: atom_id res chain seq x y z
N MET A 1 13.96 -5.59 26.24
CA MET A 1 13.36 -6.46 25.21
C MET A 1 11.91 -6.12 24.90
N LEU A 2 11.06 -5.84 25.90
CA LEU A 2 9.65 -5.40 25.73
C LEU A 2 9.44 -4.28 24.69
N SER A 3 10.30 -3.26 24.67
CA SER A 3 10.17 -2.13 23.74
C SER A 3 10.30 -2.53 22.26
N ARG A 4 11.17 -3.49 21.92
CA ARG A 4 11.38 -3.90 20.51
C ARG A 4 10.26 -4.79 20.01
N SER A 5 9.74 -5.66 20.87
CA SER A 5 8.59 -6.50 20.55
C SER A 5 7.33 -5.66 20.33
N ALA A 6 7.09 -4.69 21.21
CA ALA A 6 5.96 -3.75 21.05
C ALA A 6 6.09 -2.91 19.78
N GLU A 7 7.29 -2.41 19.47
CA GLU A 7 7.56 -1.66 18.24
C GLU A 7 7.28 -2.49 16.97
N ARG A 8 7.72 -3.75 16.93
CA ARG A 8 7.47 -4.65 15.80
C ARG A 8 5.99 -4.93 15.59
N LEU A 9 5.24 -5.16 16.67
CA LEU A 9 3.80 -5.38 16.60
C LEU A 9 3.05 -4.13 16.14
N TYR A 10 3.45 -2.96 16.63
CA TYR A 10 2.90 -1.68 16.18
C TYR A 10 3.12 -1.50 14.67
N TRP A 11 4.34 -1.69 14.20
CA TRP A 11 4.66 -1.53 12.78
C TRP A 11 4.02 -2.61 11.90
N LEU A 12 3.95 -3.86 12.36
CA LEU A 12 3.22 -4.93 11.68
C LEU A 12 1.78 -4.49 11.39
N ALA A 13 1.04 -4.05 12.41
CA ALA A 13 -0.34 -3.60 12.25
C ALA A 13 -0.45 -2.43 11.27
N ARG A 14 0.43 -1.42 11.38
CA ARG A 14 0.45 -0.26 10.48
C ARG A 14 0.78 -0.62 9.03
N TYR A 15 1.66 -1.60 8.81
CA TYR A 15 1.99 -2.07 7.47
C TYR A 15 0.86 -2.89 6.85
N ILE A 16 0.16 -3.73 7.63
CA ILE A 16 -1.04 -4.45 7.18
C ILE A 16 -2.13 -3.44 6.79
N GLU A 17 -2.43 -2.47 7.66
CA GLU A 17 -3.43 -1.43 7.41
C GLU A 17 -3.11 -0.64 6.12
N ARG A 18 -1.83 -0.28 5.91
CA ARG A 18 -1.41 0.42 4.69
C ARG A 18 -1.58 -0.44 3.44
N THR A 19 -1.20 -1.71 3.49
CA THR A 19 -1.38 -2.67 2.39
C THR A 19 -2.86 -2.77 2.00
N GLU A 20 -3.75 -2.94 2.98
CA GLU A 20 -5.19 -3.01 2.75
C GLU A 20 -5.73 -1.70 2.17
N ASN A 21 -5.36 -0.56 2.76
CA ASN A 21 -5.83 0.76 2.31
C ASN A 21 -5.47 1.03 0.85
N ILE A 22 -4.26 0.67 0.41
CA ILE A 22 -3.84 0.87 -0.99
C ILE A 22 -4.57 -0.08 -1.92
N ALA A 23 -4.69 -1.36 -1.56
CA ALA A 23 -5.44 -2.33 -2.34
C ALA A 23 -6.89 -1.88 -2.54
N LYS A 24 -7.54 -1.44 -1.45
CA LYS A 24 -8.91 -0.96 -1.44
C LYS A 24 -9.07 0.33 -2.23
N LEU A 25 -8.16 1.29 -2.06
CA LEU A 25 -8.17 2.55 -2.79
C LEU A 25 -8.12 2.31 -4.31
N VAL A 26 -7.16 1.50 -4.77
CA VAL A 26 -7.02 1.19 -6.21
C VAL A 26 -8.23 0.41 -6.71
N SER A 27 -8.73 -0.58 -5.95
CA SER A 27 -9.89 -1.38 -6.34
C SER A 27 -11.16 -0.54 -6.46
N VAL A 28 -11.47 0.31 -5.47
CA VAL A 28 -12.64 1.19 -5.48
C VAL A 28 -12.55 2.20 -6.62
N TYR A 29 -11.38 2.79 -6.83
CA TYR A 29 -11.17 3.74 -7.91
C TYR A 29 -11.35 3.10 -9.30
N MET A 30 -10.86 1.87 -9.49
CA MET A 30 -11.08 1.10 -10.71
C MET A 30 -12.57 0.85 -10.97
N ASN A 31 -13.33 0.45 -9.94
CA ASN A 31 -14.78 0.26 -10.09
C ASN A 31 -15.49 1.57 -10.44
N LEU A 32 -15.12 2.68 -9.78
CA LEU A 32 -15.67 3.99 -10.09
C LEU A 32 -15.40 4.41 -11.56
N LEU A 33 -14.20 4.13 -12.08
CA LEU A 33 -13.85 4.37 -13.48
C LEU A 33 -14.73 3.59 -14.47
N MET A 34 -15.12 2.37 -14.12
CA MET A 34 -16.00 1.56 -14.97
C MET A 34 -17.45 2.07 -14.96
N ASP A 35 -17.90 2.67 -13.87
CA ASP A 35 -19.27 3.18 -13.69
C ASP A 35 -19.47 4.62 -14.21
N LEU A 36 -18.40 5.27 -14.70
CA LEU A 36 -18.44 6.66 -15.14
C LEU A 36 -19.27 6.84 -16.44
N PRO A 37 -20.16 7.85 -16.51
CA PRO A 37 -20.89 8.17 -17.73
C PRO A 37 -19.95 8.54 -18.88
N LYS A 38 -20.39 8.26 -20.11
CA LYS A 38 -19.64 8.65 -21.32
C LYS A 38 -19.39 10.17 -21.32
N GLY A 39 -18.12 10.55 -21.51
CA GLY A 39 -17.69 11.95 -21.57
C GLY A 39 -17.20 12.54 -20.24
N VAL A 40 -17.26 11.78 -19.13
CA VAL A 40 -16.63 12.18 -17.87
C VAL A 40 -15.27 11.50 -17.75
N GLU A 41 -14.20 12.31 -17.72
CA GLU A 41 -12.83 11.82 -17.51
C GLU A 41 -12.40 12.05 -16.05
N MET A 42 -11.98 10.99 -15.38
CA MET A 42 -11.38 11.06 -14.05
C MET A 42 -9.90 10.65 -14.13
N GLY A 43 -9.01 11.60 -13.87
CA GLY A 43 -7.58 11.40 -14.00
C GLY A 43 -6.97 10.56 -12.87
N TRP A 44 -6.17 9.57 -13.22
CA TRP A 44 -5.43 8.69 -12.30
C TRP A 44 -4.56 9.42 -11.26
N GLN A 45 -4.19 10.68 -11.50
CA GLN A 45 -3.51 11.54 -10.52
C GLN A 45 -4.27 11.64 -9.18
N GLN A 46 -5.59 11.49 -9.17
CA GLN A 46 -6.36 11.59 -7.91
C GLN A 46 -5.93 10.56 -6.87
N LEU A 47 -5.44 9.39 -7.30
CA LEU A 47 -4.99 8.34 -6.37
C LEU A 47 -3.76 8.77 -5.57
N VAL A 48 -2.77 9.39 -6.21
CA VAL A 48 -1.57 9.89 -5.51
C VAL A 48 -1.85 11.16 -4.70
N ARG A 49 -2.88 11.94 -5.08
CA ARG A 49 -3.40 13.05 -4.27
C ARG A 49 -4.04 12.57 -2.97
N ILE A 50 -4.96 11.62 -3.06
CA ILE A 50 -5.65 11.03 -1.89
C ILE A 50 -4.63 10.39 -0.94
N ASN A 51 -3.62 9.71 -1.51
CA ASN A 51 -2.54 9.08 -0.73
C ASN A 51 -1.51 10.09 -0.18
N GLY A 52 -1.57 11.37 -0.59
CA GLY A 52 -0.61 12.39 -0.17
C GLY A 52 0.81 12.14 -0.69
N SER A 53 0.96 11.44 -1.81
CA SER A 53 2.24 10.96 -2.35
C SER A 53 2.59 11.56 -3.72
N GLU A 54 2.09 12.77 -4.00
CA GLU A 54 2.32 13.43 -5.29
C GLU A 54 3.80 13.73 -5.51
N GLN A 55 4.50 14.22 -4.49
CA GLN A 55 5.90 14.59 -4.62
C GLN A 55 6.76 13.37 -4.98
N GLU A 56 6.64 12.28 -4.22
CA GLU A 56 7.38 11.04 -4.44
C GLU A 56 7.05 10.40 -5.79
N PHE A 57 5.81 10.57 -6.26
CA PHE A 57 5.42 10.14 -7.61
C PHE A 57 6.14 10.96 -8.69
N TYR A 58 6.08 12.28 -8.60
CA TYR A 58 6.63 13.18 -9.62
C TYR A 58 8.15 13.22 -9.67
N GLU A 59 8.84 12.78 -8.61
CA GLU A 59 10.29 12.54 -8.62
C GLU A 59 10.71 11.45 -9.63
N LYS A 60 9.83 10.47 -9.91
CA LYS A 60 10.14 9.30 -10.75
C LYS A 60 9.32 9.24 -12.03
N HIS A 61 8.10 9.78 -12.01
CA HIS A 61 7.15 9.69 -13.10
C HIS A 61 6.71 11.08 -13.57
N LYS A 62 6.87 11.36 -14.86
CA LYS A 62 6.45 12.64 -15.46
C LYS A 62 4.97 12.70 -15.82
N ILE A 63 4.34 11.54 -16.05
CA ILE A 63 2.98 11.44 -16.58
C ILE A 63 2.12 10.61 -15.61
N PRO A 64 1.05 11.18 -15.02
CA PRO A 64 0.15 10.47 -14.10
C PRO A 64 -0.91 9.66 -14.84
N ASN A 65 -0.48 8.72 -15.69
CA ASN A 65 -1.37 7.77 -16.35
C ASN A 65 -1.59 6.52 -15.48
N GLU A 66 -2.59 5.71 -15.86
CA GLU A 66 -2.94 4.45 -15.18
C GLU A 66 -1.72 3.59 -14.87
N ARG A 67 -0.92 3.27 -15.89
CA ARG A 67 0.21 2.37 -15.76
C ARG A 67 1.23 2.87 -14.76
N ASN A 68 1.56 4.16 -14.78
CA ASN A 68 2.55 4.74 -13.88
C ASN A 68 2.01 4.81 -12.45
N ILE A 69 0.77 5.26 -12.27
CA ILE A 69 0.15 5.39 -10.94
C ILE A 69 -0.04 4.01 -10.28
N THR A 70 -0.58 3.04 -11.01
CA THR A 70 -0.75 1.67 -10.51
C THR A 70 0.59 1.01 -10.20
N ARG A 71 1.61 1.18 -11.07
CA ARG A 71 2.97 0.69 -10.80
C ARG A 71 3.54 1.31 -9.52
N PHE A 72 3.44 2.63 -9.37
CA PHE A 72 3.95 3.37 -8.22
C PHE A 72 3.29 2.92 -6.90
N LEU A 73 1.96 2.87 -6.87
CA LEU A 73 1.22 2.51 -5.66
C LEU A 73 1.32 1.02 -5.32
N LEU A 74 1.34 0.12 -6.31
CA LEU A 74 1.26 -1.31 -6.06
C LEU A 74 2.62 -2.00 -5.96
N ALA A 75 3.59 -1.61 -6.78
CA ALA A 75 4.77 -2.43 -7.06
C ALA A 75 6.12 -1.68 -7.06
N ASP A 76 6.14 -0.38 -6.81
CA ASP A 76 7.41 0.35 -6.69
C ASP A 76 8.08 0.07 -5.33
N ALA A 77 9.12 -0.77 -5.35
CA ALA A 77 9.92 -1.09 -4.16
C ALA A 77 10.73 0.11 -3.63
N SER A 78 10.93 1.14 -4.44
CA SER A 78 11.62 2.37 -4.03
C SER A 78 10.67 3.41 -3.41
N TYR A 79 9.36 3.14 -3.41
CA TYR A 79 8.39 3.89 -2.62
C TYR A 79 8.01 3.03 -1.40
N SER A 80 8.39 3.48 -0.20
CA SER A 80 8.12 2.74 1.05
C SER A 80 6.63 2.61 1.35
N GLY A 81 5.83 3.54 0.83
CA GLY A 81 4.38 3.50 0.95
C GLY A 81 3.70 2.54 -0.02
N SER A 82 4.38 1.94 -1.00
CA SER A 82 3.70 1.04 -1.94
C SER A 82 3.15 -0.21 -1.26
N LEU A 83 2.15 -0.84 -1.89
CA LEU A 83 1.59 -2.11 -1.42
C LEU A 83 2.67 -3.16 -1.25
N PHE A 84 3.55 -3.30 -2.26
CA PHE A 84 4.67 -4.25 -2.21
C PHE A 84 5.63 -3.96 -1.04
N SER A 85 6.06 -2.72 -0.86
CA SER A 85 6.99 -2.34 0.22
C SER A 85 6.37 -2.54 1.60
N SER A 86 5.10 -2.14 1.75
CA SER A 86 4.35 -2.28 3.00
C SER A 86 4.14 -3.75 3.37
N LEU A 87 3.72 -4.57 2.42
CA LEU A 87 3.55 -6.01 2.65
C LEU A 87 4.89 -6.69 2.96
N SER A 88 5.97 -6.32 2.27
CA SER A 88 7.31 -6.84 2.57
C SER A 88 7.74 -6.50 4.00
N ALA A 89 7.48 -5.28 4.45
CA ALA A 89 7.78 -4.86 5.83
C ALA A 89 6.88 -5.56 6.87
N ALA A 90 5.60 -5.82 6.55
CA ALA A 90 4.72 -6.62 7.39
C ALA A 90 5.24 -8.05 7.54
N ARG A 91 5.61 -8.70 6.44
CA ARG A 91 6.16 -10.07 6.42
C ARG A 91 7.46 -10.19 7.23
N GLU A 92 8.30 -9.15 7.20
CA GLU A 92 9.51 -9.13 8.02
C GLU A 92 9.20 -8.95 9.52
N ASN A 93 8.29 -8.04 9.87
CA ASN A 93 7.90 -7.83 11.27
C ASN A 93 7.25 -9.05 11.91
N ILE A 94 6.40 -9.77 11.16
CA ILE A 94 5.77 -10.99 11.67
C ILE A 94 6.76 -12.15 11.79
N ARG A 95 7.73 -12.26 10.86
CA ARG A 95 8.82 -13.24 10.95
C ARG A 95 9.68 -13.02 12.19
N ALA A 96 10.05 -11.77 12.43
CA ALA A 96 10.86 -11.40 13.59
C ALA A 96 10.09 -11.47 14.92
N SER A 97 8.77 -11.67 14.89
CA SER A 97 7.89 -11.73 16.07
C SER A 97 7.13 -13.06 16.16
N ARG A 98 7.59 -14.10 15.46
CA ARG A 98 6.87 -15.37 15.31
C ARG A 98 6.50 -16.04 16.64
N GLU A 99 7.41 -15.97 17.61
CA GLU A 99 7.23 -16.57 18.95
C GLU A 99 6.19 -15.83 19.81
N LEU A 100 5.76 -14.64 19.40
CA LEU A 100 4.86 -13.77 20.16
C LEU A 100 3.42 -13.79 19.65
N LEU A 101 3.16 -14.46 18.52
CA LEU A 101 1.91 -14.39 17.79
C LEU A 101 1.32 -15.78 17.52
N PRO A 102 -0.01 -15.92 17.50
CA PRO A 102 -0.67 -17.16 17.08
C PRO A 102 -0.30 -17.58 15.65
N ASP A 103 -0.45 -18.86 15.34
CA ASP A 103 -0.19 -19.41 14.01
C ASP A 103 -1.11 -18.81 12.95
N GLU A 104 -2.36 -18.55 13.33
CA GLU A 104 -3.35 -17.93 12.45
C GLU A 104 -2.89 -16.56 11.98
N ALA A 105 -2.24 -15.76 12.85
CA ALA A 105 -1.72 -14.45 12.46
C ALA A 105 -0.61 -14.57 11.40
N TRP A 106 0.25 -15.58 11.52
CA TRP A 106 1.31 -15.85 10.54
C TRP A 106 0.73 -16.26 9.18
N GLU A 107 -0.30 -17.11 9.18
CA GLU A 107 -0.99 -17.56 7.97
C GLU A 107 -1.73 -16.42 7.26
N GLN A 108 -2.40 -15.53 8.00
CA GLN A 108 -3.13 -14.42 7.38
C GLN A 108 -2.22 -13.41 6.66
N VAL A 109 -0.95 -13.29 7.07
CA VAL A 109 0.01 -12.36 6.45
C VAL A 109 0.77 -12.99 5.27
N ASN A 110 0.81 -14.33 5.17
CA ASN A 110 1.69 -15.04 4.23
C ASN A 110 0.99 -15.75 3.10
#